data_AF-M3ERJ7-F1
#
_entry.id   AF-M3ERJ7-F1
#
_cell.length_a   1.000
_cell.length_b   1.000
_cell.length_c   1.000
_cell.angle_alpha   90.00
_cell.angle_beta   90.00
_cell.angle_gamma   90.00
#
_symmetry.space_group_name_H-M   'P 1'
#
loop_
_entity.id
_entity.type
_entity.pdbx_description
1 polymer ?
#
loop_
_entity_poly.entity_id
_entity_poly.type
_entity_poly.pdbx_seq_one_letter_code
_entity_poly.pdbx_strand_id
1 'polypeptide(L)'
;MGFGFNFFDPAWVSLNYTGFQYGNHYDLQGLSVSIRDFSHPLPGFVSLYATTNHVEDRAEVGQGIMGKRPDYNRLIRLCQSDPIVAAKVNRTISEWNEFWPFPGAKNSDWKTKISETAAACNG
;
A
#
# COMPACT_ATOMS: atom_id res chain seq x y z
N MET A 1 -12.53 7.32 29.78
CA MET A 1 -12.67 5.97 29.21
C MET A 1 -13.26 6.15 27.81
N GLY A 2 -12.61 5.85 26.67
CA GLY A 2 -11.36 5.15 26.45
C GLY A 2 -10.54 5.74 25.29
N PHE A 3 -9.27 5.35 25.22
CA PHE A 3 -8.39 5.63 24.09
C PHE A 3 -8.82 4.79 22.90
N GLY A 4 -9.75 5.31 22.09
CA GLY A 4 -10.00 4.78 20.75
C GLY A 4 -8.91 5.27 19.82
N PHE A 5 -8.04 4.39 19.34
CA PHE A 5 -7.19 4.69 18.19
C PHE A 5 -8.12 4.99 17.01
N ASN A 6 -8.15 6.23 16.53
CA ASN A 6 -8.92 6.57 15.35
C ASN A 6 -8.15 6.05 14.13
N PHE A 7 -8.51 4.86 13.64
CA PHE A 7 -7.93 4.27 12.43
C PHE A 7 -8.37 4.98 11.14
N PHE A 8 -9.16 6.05 11.25
CA PHE A 8 -9.55 6.88 10.13
C PHE A 8 -8.41 7.86 9.79
N ASP A 9 -7.81 7.67 8.62
CA ASP A 9 -6.85 8.60 8.03
C ASP A 9 -7.53 9.35 6.85
N PRO A 10 -8.01 10.59 7.06
CA PRO A 10 -8.62 11.37 5.99
C PRO A 10 -7.66 11.63 4.83
N ALA A 11 -6.35 11.72 5.11
CA ALA A 11 -5.35 11.95 4.08
C ALA A 11 -5.13 10.73 3.19
N TRP A 12 -5.36 9.51 3.71
CA TRP A 12 -5.40 8.30 2.88
C TRP A 12 -6.64 8.29 1.98
N VAL A 13 -7.80 8.57 2.55
CA VAL A 13 -9.08 8.53 1.82
C VAL A 13 -9.12 9.59 0.71
N SER A 14 -8.50 10.75 0.91
CA SER A 14 -8.46 11.81 -0.11
C SER A 14 -7.62 11.47 -1.35
N LEU A 15 -6.80 10.42 -1.32
CA LEU A 15 -6.03 9.94 -2.48
C LEU A 15 -6.91 9.21 -3.49
N ASN A 16 -8.10 8.76 -3.06
CA ASN A 16 -9.01 8.00 -3.89
C ASN A 16 -9.79 8.91 -4.86
N TYR A 17 -10.14 8.37 -6.03
CA TYR A 17 -10.97 9.09 -7.01
C TYR A 17 -12.43 9.21 -6.56
N THR A 18 -13.18 10.15 -7.17
CA THR A 18 -14.61 10.32 -6.89
C THR A 18 -15.39 9.05 -7.22
N GLY A 19 -16.11 8.49 -6.25
CA GLY A 19 -16.87 7.24 -6.42
C GLY A 19 -16.08 5.97 -6.08
N PHE A 20 -14.85 6.09 -5.58
CA PHE A 20 -14.11 4.97 -5.01
C PHE A 20 -14.89 4.32 -3.86
N GLN A 21 -14.95 2.98 -3.85
CA GLN A 21 -15.69 2.23 -2.84
C GLN A 21 -14.87 1.05 -2.32
N TYR A 22 -14.73 0.99 -0.99
CA TYR A 22 -14.35 -0.23 -0.29
C TYR A 22 -15.58 -1.15 -0.16
N GLY A 23 -15.36 -2.46 -0.05
CA GLY A 23 -16.43 -3.42 0.20
C GLY A 23 -16.21 -4.78 -0.44
N ASN A 24 -15.23 -5.54 0.07
CA ASN A 24 -15.00 -6.97 -0.20
C ASN A 24 -15.35 -7.41 -1.63
N HIS A 25 -14.58 -6.96 -2.62
CA HIS A 25 -14.84 -7.22 -4.04
C HIS A 25 -14.39 -8.63 -4.47
N TYR A 26 -14.56 -9.63 -3.61
CA TYR A 26 -14.16 -11.01 -3.84
C TYR A 26 -15.15 -12.00 -3.20
N ASP A 27 -15.33 -13.16 -3.84
CA ASP A 27 -16.05 -14.30 -3.28
C ASP A 27 -15.05 -15.38 -2.86
N LEU A 28 -15.00 -15.69 -1.56
CA LEU A 28 -14.08 -16.68 -0.99
C LEU A 28 -14.30 -18.10 -1.54
N GLN A 29 -15.47 -18.40 -2.10
CA GLN A 29 -15.81 -19.76 -2.57
C GLN A 29 -15.30 -20.09 -3.98
N GLY A 30 -14.87 -19.08 -4.76
CA GLY A 30 -14.50 -19.24 -6.17
C GLY A 30 -13.08 -18.81 -6.55
N LEU A 31 -12.24 -18.46 -5.58
CA LEU A 31 -10.92 -17.89 -5.86
C LEU A 31 -9.89 -18.93 -6.30
N SER A 32 -9.38 -18.77 -7.52
CA SER A 32 -8.22 -19.51 -8.04
C SER A 32 -6.87 -18.86 -7.67
N VAL A 33 -6.90 -17.70 -7.01
CA VAL A 33 -5.73 -16.88 -6.63
C VAL A 33 -5.89 -16.39 -5.20
N SER A 34 -4.79 -16.17 -4.49
CA SER A 34 -4.85 -15.66 -3.12
C SER A 34 -5.37 -14.23 -3.11
N ILE A 35 -6.25 -13.88 -2.15
CA ILE A 35 -6.75 -12.50 -2.02
C ILE A 35 -5.64 -11.48 -1.73
N ARG A 36 -4.50 -11.94 -1.23
CA ARG A 36 -3.30 -11.12 -0.95
C ARG A 36 -2.33 -11.05 -2.12
N ASP A 37 -2.60 -11.77 -3.22
CA ASP A 37 -1.78 -11.62 -4.42
C ASP A 37 -1.95 -10.20 -4.95
N PHE A 38 -0.84 -9.60 -5.38
CA PHE A 38 -0.83 -8.24 -5.93
C PHE A 38 -1.32 -8.24 -7.38
N SER A 39 -2.59 -8.62 -7.53
CA SER A 39 -3.28 -8.82 -8.80
C SER A 39 -3.77 -7.51 -9.41
N HIS A 40 -3.87 -6.43 -8.63
CA HIS A 40 -4.47 -5.17 -9.02
C HIS A 40 -5.89 -5.35 -9.59
N PRO A 41 -6.85 -5.77 -8.74
CA PRO A 41 -8.18 -6.17 -9.21
C PRO A 41 -9.03 -4.98 -9.64
N LEU A 42 -8.77 -3.79 -9.11
CA LEU A 42 -9.52 -2.56 -9.33
C LEU A 42 -8.55 -1.35 -9.28
N PRO A 43 -8.86 -0.24 -9.97
CA PRO A 43 -8.06 0.98 -9.90
C PRO A 43 -7.83 1.43 -8.46
N GLY A 44 -6.59 1.79 -8.14
CA GLY A 44 -6.16 2.23 -6.82
C GLY A 44 -5.98 1.15 -5.76
N PHE A 45 -6.15 -0.14 -6.08
CA PHE A 45 -5.94 -1.25 -5.14
C PHE A 45 -4.80 -2.17 -5.56
N VAL A 46 -3.99 -2.62 -4.60
CA VAL A 46 -2.86 -3.53 -4.90
C VAL A 46 -3.29 -5.01 -4.93
N SER A 47 -4.27 -5.40 -4.12
CA SER A 47 -4.76 -6.78 -3.98
C SER A 47 -6.28 -6.82 -3.79
N LEU A 48 -6.89 -8.01 -3.82
CA LEU A 48 -8.32 -8.17 -3.48
C LEU A 48 -8.57 -7.88 -2.01
N TYR A 49 -7.63 -8.26 -1.13
CA TYR A 49 -7.73 -8.01 0.30
C TYR A 49 -7.73 -6.51 0.62
N ALA A 50 -6.94 -5.71 -0.12
CA ALA A 50 -6.95 -4.25 -0.02
C ALA A 50 -8.34 -3.63 -0.25
N THR A 51 -9.23 -4.30 -1.00
CA THR A 51 -10.59 -3.80 -1.26
C THR A 51 -11.52 -3.82 -0.05
N THR A 52 -11.13 -4.51 1.03
CA THR A 52 -11.93 -4.72 2.24
C THR A 52 -12.29 -3.40 2.92
N ASN A 53 -11.28 -2.59 3.26
CA ASN A 53 -11.42 -1.30 3.91
C ASN A 53 -10.10 -0.52 3.79
N HIS A 54 -10.09 0.75 4.20
CA HIS A 54 -8.93 1.63 4.11
C HIS A 54 -7.74 1.18 4.96
N VAL A 55 -7.97 0.45 6.06
CA VAL A 55 -6.91 -0.06 6.92
C VAL A 55 -6.15 -1.17 6.20
N GLU A 56 -6.87 -2.10 5.57
CA GLU A 56 -6.26 -3.22 4.83
C GLU A 56 -5.58 -2.74 3.55
N ASP A 57 -6.17 -1.76 2.86
CA ASP A 57 -5.53 -1.11 1.72
C ASP A 57 -4.16 -0.54 2.07
N ARG A 58 -4.10 0.23 3.17
CA ARG A 58 -2.84 0.78 3.68
C ARG A 58 -1.86 -0.31 4.13
N ALA A 59 -2.37 -1.37 4.76
CA ALA A 59 -1.54 -2.49 5.21
C ALA A 59 -0.92 -3.26 4.04
N GLU A 60 -1.68 -3.54 2.98
CA GLU A 60 -1.20 -4.26 1.79
C GLU A 60 -0.19 -3.43 0.99
N VAL A 61 -0.37 -2.11 0.89
CA VAL A 61 0.66 -1.21 0.34
C VAL A 61 1.95 -1.30 1.17
N GLY A 62 1.85 -1.22 2.49
CA GLY A 62 3.00 -1.36 3.39
C GLY A 62 3.68 -2.74 3.28
N GLN A 63 2.90 -3.81 3.20
CA GLN A 63 3.38 -5.17 2.93
C GLN A 63 4.14 -5.20 1.60
N GLY A 64 3.65 -4.51 0.57
CA GLY A 64 4.31 -4.50 -0.72
C GLY A 64 5.69 -3.86 -0.70
N ILE A 65 5.83 -2.73 0.01
CA ILE A 65 7.11 -2.04 0.15
C ILE A 65 8.11 -2.92 0.92
N MET A 66 7.66 -3.52 2.03
CA MET A 66 8.54 -4.25 2.95
C MET A 66 8.64 -5.75 2.66
N GLY A 67 7.82 -6.26 1.75
CA GLY A 67 7.59 -7.68 1.50
C GLY A 67 8.75 -8.39 0.83
N LYS A 68 8.49 -9.63 0.40
CA LYS A 68 9.46 -10.42 -0.35
C LYS A 68 9.64 -9.82 -1.75
N ARG A 69 10.78 -10.12 -2.37
CA ARG A 69 11.16 -9.58 -3.69
C ARG A 69 10.08 -9.70 -4.78
N PRO A 70 9.31 -10.80 -4.89
CA PRO A 70 8.22 -10.90 -5.86
C PRO A 70 7.11 -9.86 -5.66
N ASP A 71 6.65 -9.68 -4.42
CA ASP A 71 5.58 -8.74 -4.06
C ASP A 71 6.05 -7.30 -4.27
N TYR A 72 7.27 -6.99 -3.83
CA TYR A 72 7.94 -5.72 -4.06
C TYR A 72 8.02 -5.36 -5.56
N ASN A 73 8.52 -6.28 -6.38
CA ASN A 73 8.60 -6.08 -7.82
C ASN A 73 7.22 -5.93 -8.46
N ARG A 74 6.19 -6.58 -7.90
CA ARG A 74 4.81 -6.42 -8.38
C ARG A 74 4.27 -5.05 -8.00
N LEU A 75 4.45 -4.60 -6.75
CA LEU A 75 4.05 -3.26 -6.31
C LEU A 75 4.67 -2.17 -7.19
N ILE A 76 5.97 -2.26 -7.50
CA ILE A 76 6.63 -1.28 -8.39
C ILE A 76 5.93 -1.20 -9.74
N ARG A 77 5.61 -2.34 -10.37
CA ARG A 77 4.90 -2.34 -11.65
C ARG A 77 3.51 -1.73 -11.55
N LEU A 78 2.77 -2.03 -10.47
CA LEU A 78 1.44 -1.47 -10.25
C LEU A 78 1.50 0.05 -10.07
N CYS A 79 2.48 0.50 -9.31
CA CYS A 79 2.74 1.91 -9.07
C CYS A 79 3.03 2.68 -10.37
N GLN A 80 3.81 2.08 -11.27
CA GLN A 80 4.10 2.67 -12.60
C GLN A 80 2.88 2.70 -13.54
N SER A 81 1.87 1.86 -13.30
CA SER A 81 0.67 1.78 -14.14
C SER A 81 -0.55 2.50 -13.58
N ASP A 82 -0.62 2.69 -12.26
CA ASP A 82 -1.78 3.27 -11.58
C ASP A 82 -1.34 4.45 -10.69
N PRO A 83 -1.73 5.70 -11.04
CA PRO A 83 -1.32 6.89 -10.31
C PRO A 83 -1.90 6.99 -8.89
N ILE A 84 -3.04 6.33 -8.61
CA ILE A 84 -3.62 6.28 -7.26
C ILE A 84 -2.79 5.34 -6.38
N VAL A 85 -2.38 4.19 -6.92
CA VAL A 85 -1.44 3.29 -6.22
C VAL A 85 -0.12 4.02 -5.97
N ALA A 86 0.40 4.78 -6.94
CA ALA A 86 1.59 5.60 -6.74
C ALA A 86 1.43 6.64 -5.63
N ALA A 87 0.31 7.37 -5.62
CA ALA A 87 0.02 8.36 -4.58
C ALA A 87 -0.04 7.72 -3.18
N LYS A 88 -0.66 6.54 -3.06
CA LYS A 88 -0.72 5.76 -1.81
C LYS A 88 0.65 5.30 -1.34
N VAL A 89 1.47 4.75 -2.24
CA VAL A 89 2.85 4.35 -1.94
C VAL A 89 3.68 5.54 -1.47
N ASN A 90 3.61 6.68 -2.18
CA ASN A 90 4.32 7.89 -1.82
C ASN A 90 3.87 8.46 -0.47
N ARG A 91 2.57 8.40 -0.17
CA ARG A 91 2.03 8.77 1.15
C ARG A 91 2.61 7.88 2.25
N THR A 92 2.56 6.56 2.09
CA THR A 92 3.12 5.61 3.07
C THR A 92 4.61 5.88 3.30
N ILE A 93 5.38 6.09 2.24
CA ILE A 93 6.80 6.41 2.34
C ILE A 93 7.02 7.75 3.05
N SER A 94 6.23 8.77 2.75
CA SER A 94 6.31 10.07 3.43
C SER A 94 6.09 9.91 4.94
N GLU A 95 5.06 9.18 5.34
CA GLU A 95 4.76 8.91 6.76
C GLU A 95 5.90 8.14 7.43
N TRP A 96 6.45 7.11 6.78
CA TRP A 96 7.56 6.34 7.32
C TRP A 96 8.85 7.15 7.42
N ASN A 97 9.06 8.10 6.51
CA ASN A 97 10.20 9.02 6.56
C ASN A 97 10.12 10.01 7.72
N GLU A 98 8.93 10.32 8.27
CA GLU A 98 8.81 11.13 9.50
C GLU A 98 9.45 10.43 10.72
N PHE A 99 9.46 9.09 10.72
CA PHE A 99 10.13 8.28 11.73
C PHE A 99 11.61 8.02 11.40
N TRP A 100 12.11 8.55 10.28
CA TRP A 100 13.47 8.33 9.78
C TRP A 100 14.34 9.60 9.87
N PRO A 101 15.65 9.46 10.15
CA PRO A 101 16.38 8.24 10.49
C PRO A 101 16.30 7.90 11.98
N PHE A 102 16.16 6.61 12.30
CA PHE A 102 16.50 6.07 13.62
C PHE A 102 17.97 5.61 13.68
N PRO A 103 18.60 5.51 14.87
CA PRO A 103 19.99 5.03 14.99
C PRO A 103 20.21 3.63 14.36
N GLY A 104 21.19 3.50 13.45
CA GLY A 104 21.48 2.24 12.74
C GLY A 104 20.77 2.07 11.39
N ALA A 105 19.91 3.02 11.02
CA ALA A 105 19.11 3.05 9.80
C ALA A 105 19.88 2.97 8.47
N LYS A 106 21.09 3.55 8.39
CA LYS A 106 21.75 3.95 7.12
C LYS A 106 21.88 2.82 6.09
N ASN A 107 22.14 1.60 6.54
CA ASN A 107 22.37 0.43 5.68
C ASN A 107 21.31 -0.66 5.86
N SER A 108 20.13 -0.31 6.38
CA SER A 108 19.05 -1.28 6.61
C SER A 108 18.34 -1.64 5.31
N ASP A 109 17.81 -2.87 5.23
CA ASP A 109 16.91 -3.31 4.15
C ASP A 109 15.71 -2.36 4.01
N TRP A 110 15.19 -1.87 5.14
CA TRP A 110 14.10 -0.89 5.20
C TRP A 110 14.43 0.40 4.46
N LYS A 111 15.61 1.01 4.71
CA LYS A 111 16.00 2.24 4.01
C LYS A 111 16.17 2.01 2.51
N THR A 112 16.73 0.87 2.14
CA THR A 112 16.93 0.47 0.74
C THR A 112 15.58 0.38 0.03
N LYS A 113 14.65 -0.42 0.55
CA LYS A 113 13.33 -0.63 -0.03
C LYS A 113 12.49 0.65 -0.12
N ILE A 114 12.48 1.48 0.92
CA ILE A 114 11.77 2.77 0.87
C ILE A 114 12.34 3.66 -0.24
N SER A 115 13.67 3.79 -0.31
CA SER A 115 14.31 4.73 -1.23
C SER A 115 14.13 4.28 -2.68
N GLU A 116 14.29 2.97 -2.94
CA GLU A 116 14.07 2.41 -4.27
C GLU A 116 12.59 2.49 -4.69
N THR A 117 11.65 2.19 -3.78
CA THR A 117 10.22 2.31 -4.09
C THR A 117 9.86 3.76 -4.42
N ALA A 118 10.32 4.73 -3.63
CA ALA A 118 10.08 6.14 -3.89
C ALA A 118 10.64 6.55 -5.26
N ALA A 119 11.84 6.10 -5.61
CA ALA A 119 12.42 6.39 -6.92
C ALA A 119 11.59 5.80 -8.06
N ALA A 120 11.07 4.58 -7.89
CA ALA A 120 10.28 3.90 -8.92
C ALA A 120 8.86 4.47 -9.09
N CYS A 121 8.30 5.05 -8.03
CA CYS A 121 6.92 5.53 -7.95
C CYS A 121 6.73 7.03 -8.22
N ASN A 122 7.81 7.75 -8.51
CA ASN A 122 7.80 9.18 -8.83
C ASN A 122 8.07 9.48 -10.32
N GLY A 123 7.99 8.45 -11.17
CA GLY A 123 8.23 8.53 -12.63
C GLY A 123 6.96 8.76 -13.44
#